data_AF-A0A175VW01-F1
#
_entry.id   AF-A0A175VW01-F1
#
_cell.length_a   1.000
_cell.length_b   1.000
_cell.length_c   1.000
_cell.angle_alpha   90.00
_cell.angle_beta   90.00
_cell.angle_gamma   90.00
#
_symmetry.space_group_name_H-M   'P 1'
#
loop_
_entity.id
_entity.type
_entity.pdbx_description
1 polymer ?
#
loop_
_entity_poly.entity_id
_entity_poly.type
_entity_poly.pdbx_seq_one_letter_code
_entity_poly.pdbx_strand_id
1 'polypeptide(L)'
;MIATTVSALKEQYRRLCVLVNDANPYFWDALVDEGEEANLPSYYSLGSKEEADPVLHQCKRAWQESEDAILMIAADTSSFVPVYKGPTADPGAGGLQSVDLGQRARDLDKRRGTGDAFPSRFKPPQSTSSPAELFPVTHMDRGRSSRFVSGNDPKKVLVYADGACVNNGQAEPRAGWAVIVATSNRAELRAAIAVLRLCDWRSEGFDTVVIATDSAYVVDGATGWVKGWVRNGWKTRIGDVKNKDLWELLLGEVERWNGRGLRVAFWAIPRELNTYADGAAKEAAQKRTTEAEFRDVMIEPPWLTTTATNTGAGPGTHILALCLENEALFDDVFGNLVSQVTSKAKMERAATPETALNMLSQEPPPSVILVVDGALTRRRKVWERVIDNLREGATVVLAGSFSSMVNQGEFNRFFTRLGLPWRQGSYHRATVTLRRNAVGCHLASRLPSAYSQKALFVANVDKSAAWYTEAETSNEAAVAFAKVGSGRLCYVGDVNGEEGSDAVVLAMCGLLH
;
A
#
# COMPACT_ATOMS: atom_id res chain seq x y z
N MET A 1 9.07 11.26 -41.73
CA MET A 1 7.91 11.62 -40.88
C MET A 1 8.32 11.99 -39.46
N ILE A 2 8.63 11.07 -38.54
CA ILE A 2 8.83 11.36 -37.09
C ILE A 2 9.67 12.62 -36.79
N ALA A 3 10.86 12.77 -37.40
CA ALA A 3 11.71 13.95 -37.18
C ALA A 3 11.02 15.29 -37.55
N THR A 4 10.25 15.31 -38.65
CA THR A 4 9.40 16.45 -39.07
C THR A 4 8.35 16.77 -38.01
N THR A 5 7.67 15.75 -37.48
CA THR A 5 6.65 15.91 -36.43
C THR A 5 7.25 16.48 -35.15
N VAL A 6 8.42 15.98 -34.73
CA VAL A 6 9.16 16.51 -33.57
C VAL A 6 9.62 17.95 -33.81
N SER A 7 10.02 18.31 -35.03
CA SER A 7 10.38 19.69 -35.37
C SER A 7 9.16 20.63 -35.33
N ALA A 8 8.01 20.20 -35.84
CA ALA A 8 6.76 20.95 -35.79
C ALA A 8 6.27 21.16 -34.35
N LEU A 9 6.32 20.12 -33.50
CA LEU A 9 5.98 20.21 -32.08
C LEU A 9 6.92 21.16 -31.31
N LYS A 10 8.23 21.14 -31.59
CA LYS A 10 9.19 22.08 -30.99
C LYS A 10 8.93 23.54 -31.40
N GLU A 11 8.50 23.76 -32.64
CA GLU A 11 8.13 25.09 -33.15
C GLU A 11 6.81 25.57 -32.54
N GLN A 12 5.80 24.71 -32.44
CA GLN A 12 4.54 25.00 -31.74
C GLN A 12 4.77 25.32 -30.25
N TYR A 13 5.59 24.54 -29.56
CA TYR A 13 5.95 24.79 -28.16
C TYR A 13 6.69 26.12 -27.98
N ARG A 14 7.64 26.45 -28.86
CA ARG A 14 8.31 27.77 -28.85
C ARG A 14 7.33 28.92 -29.03
N ARG A 15 6.38 28.81 -29.98
CA ARG A 15 5.35 29.83 -30.19
C ARG A 15 4.44 29.98 -28.98
N LEU A 16 4.09 28.87 -28.30
CA LEU A 16 3.34 28.92 -27.05
C LEU A 16 4.15 29.61 -25.94
N CYS A 17 5.43 29.31 -25.78
CA CYS A 17 6.29 30.00 -24.79
C CYS A 17 6.39 31.51 -25.07
N VAL A 18 6.50 31.93 -26.33
CA VAL A 18 6.47 33.35 -26.71
C VAL A 18 5.12 33.97 -26.38
N LEU A 19 4.00 33.36 -26.78
CA LEU A 19 2.65 33.88 -26.49
C LEU A 19 2.36 34.00 -24.99
N VAL A 20 2.84 33.05 -24.17
CA VAL A 20 2.72 33.11 -22.70
C VAL A 20 3.60 34.21 -22.12
N ASN A 21 4.86 34.32 -22.56
CA ASN A 21 5.78 35.38 -22.15
C ASN A 21 5.26 36.78 -22.49
N ASP A 22 4.70 36.95 -23.69
CA ASP A 22 4.22 38.24 -24.20
C ASP A 22 2.88 38.64 -23.54
N ALA A 23 2.12 37.67 -23.01
CA ALA A 23 0.89 37.91 -22.24
C ALA A 23 1.19 38.19 -20.76
N ASN A 24 2.07 37.42 -20.13
CA ASN A 24 2.54 37.67 -18.76
C ASN A 24 4.02 37.21 -18.62
N PRO A 25 4.98 38.14 -18.57
CA PRO A 25 6.41 37.79 -18.53
C PRO A 25 6.84 37.16 -17.20
N TYR A 26 6.09 37.38 -16.11
CA TYR A 26 6.39 36.86 -14.78
C TYR A 26 5.95 35.39 -14.59
N PHE A 27 5.20 34.82 -15.54
CA PHE A 27 4.75 33.42 -15.50
C PHE A 27 5.91 32.42 -15.34
N TRP A 28 7.08 32.72 -15.90
CA TRP A 28 8.26 31.85 -15.80
C TRP A 28 8.99 31.96 -14.46
N ASP A 29 8.93 33.12 -13.79
CA ASP A 29 9.51 33.30 -12.45
C ASP A 29 8.62 32.63 -11.39
N ALA A 30 7.30 32.79 -11.50
CA ALA A 30 6.33 32.12 -10.63
C ALA A 30 6.33 30.59 -10.79
N LEU A 31 6.85 30.06 -11.91
CA LEU A 31 7.10 28.62 -12.10
C LEU A 31 8.28 28.06 -11.27
N VAL A 32 9.15 28.93 -10.73
CA VAL A 32 10.34 28.54 -9.95
C VAL A 32 10.06 28.57 -8.43
N ASP A 33 9.16 29.43 -7.98
CA ASP A 33 8.70 29.51 -6.58
C ASP A 33 7.71 28.37 -6.25
N GLU A 34 8.17 27.12 -6.15
CA GLU A 34 7.32 25.96 -5.79
C GLU A 34 6.77 25.96 -4.34
N GLY A 35 6.87 27.08 -3.61
CA GLY A 35 6.62 27.20 -2.18
C GLY A 35 5.17 27.53 -1.78
N GLU A 36 4.59 26.64 -0.96
CA GLU A 36 3.37 26.85 -0.15
C GLU A 36 2.03 27.02 -0.92
N GLU A 37 0.93 27.03 -0.17
CA GLU A 37 -0.43 27.21 -0.69
C GLU A 37 -0.63 28.70 -1.00
N ALA A 38 -0.47 29.08 -2.27
CA ALA A 38 -0.53 30.47 -2.71
C ALA A 38 -1.81 31.19 -2.21
N ASN A 39 -1.63 32.17 -1.33
CA ASN A 39 -2.69 33.09 -0.91
C ASN A 39 -3.11 33.93 -2.12
N LEU A 40 -4.18 33.50 -2.80
CA LEU A 40 -4.69 34.12 -4.02
C LEU A 40 -4.93 35.62 -3.77
N PRO A 41 -4.24 36.52 -4.50
CA PRO A 41 -4.33 37.95 -4.24
C PRO A 41 -5.75 38.46 -4.56
N SER A 42 -6.30 39.28 -3.65
CA SER A 42 -7.66 39.85 -3.78
C SER A 42 -7.80 40.85 -4.92
N TYR A 43 -6.68 41.32 -5.47
CA TYR A 43 -6.59 42.13 -6.69
C TYR A 43 -5.23 41.91 -7.36
N TYR A 44 -5.20 41.86 -8.68
CA TYR A 44 -4.00 41.83 -9.51
C TYR A 44 -4.22 42.66 -10.79
N SER A 45 -3.13 43.00 -11.47
CA SER A 45 -3.17 43.70 -12.76
C SER A 45 -2.74 42.79 -13.90
N LEU A 46 -3.37 42.94 -15.07
CA LEU A 46 -2.99 42.24 -16.30
C LEU A 46 -1.48 42.38 -16.56
N GLY A 47 -0.79 41.24 -16.67
CA GLY A 47 0.64 41.15 -16.93
C GLY A 47 1.56 41.26 -15.70
N SER A 48 1.07 41.19 -14.46
CA SER A 48 1.90 41.23 -13.24
C SER A 48 2.14 39.85 -12.58
N LYS A 49 3.06 39.75 -11.61
CA LYS A 49 3.33 38.47 -10.91
C LYS A 49 2.09 37.98 -10.14
N GLU A 50 1.33 38.90 -9.56
CA GLU A 50 0.10 38.63 -8.83
C GLU A 50 -1.02 38.06 -9.72
N GLU A 51 -0.92 38.19 -11.05
CA GLU A 51 -1.76 37.46 -12.02
C GLU A 51 -1.17 36.08 -12.38
N ALA A 52 0.16 35.96 -12.43
CA ALA A 52 0.81 34.69 -12.71
C ALA A 52 0.51 33.63 -11.63
N ASP A 53 0.52 34.00 -10.35
CA ASP A 53 0.27 33.10 -9.22
C ASP A 53 -1.12 32.40 -9.27
N PRO A 54 -2.26 33.09 -9.45
CA PRO A 54 -3.56 32.43 -9.61
C PRO A 54 -3.67 31.63 -10.91
N VAL A 55 -3.03 32.07 -12.01
CA VAL A 55 -3.00 31.28 -13.27
C VAL A 55 -2.21 29.98 -13.06
N LEU A 56 -1.07 30.02 -12.37
CA LEU A 56 -0.29 28.85 -12.00
C LEU A 56 -1.02 27.94 -11.01
N HIS A 57 -1.73 28.50 -10.03
CA HIS A 57 -2.61 27.73 -9.16
C HIS A 57 -3.67 26.97 -9.98
N GLN A 58 -4.39 27.64 -10.90
CA GLN A 58 -5.37 26.96 -11.75
C GLN A 58 -4.72 25.97 -12.71
N CYS A 59 -3.55 26.24 -13.27
CA CYS A 59 -2.82 25.28 -14.11
C CYS A 59 -2.35 24.05 -13.32
N LYS A 60 -1.88 24.23 -12.08
CA LYS A 60 -1.46 23.15 -11.17
C LYS A 60 -2.65 22.33 -10.70
N ARG A 61 -3.78 22.99 -10.40
CA ARG A 61 -5.05 22.32 -10.05
C ARG A 61 -5.64 21.57 -11.23
N ALA A 62 -5.67 22.17 -12.42
CA ALA A 62 -6.10 21.52 -13.66
C ALA A 62 -5.16 20.38 -14.08
N TRP A 63 -3.85 20.48 -13.84
CA TRP A 63 -2.91 19.38 -14.01
C TRP A 63 -3.22 18.24 -13.02
N GLN A 64 -3.42 18.54 -11.73
CA GLN A 64 -3.77 17.53 -10.72
C GLN A 64 -5.13 16.88 -11.02
N GLU A 65 -6.14 17.66 -11.40
CA GLU A 65 -7.45 17.17 -11.88
C GLU A 65 -7.28 16.31 -13.14
N SER A 66 -6.38 16.68 -14.06
CA SER A 66 -6.08 15.91 -15.26
C SER A 66 -5.27 14.64 -14.97
N GLU A 67 -4.36 14.65 -14.00
CA GLU A 67 -3.56 13.49 -13.62
C GLU A 67 -4.39 12.50 -12.79
N ASP A 68 -5.22 12.98 -11.86
CA ASP A 68 -6.25 12.15 -11.19
C ASP A 68 -7.28 11.63 -12.20
N ALA A 69 -7.70 12.43 -13.19
CA ALA A 69 -8.58 11.96 -14.26
C ALA A 69 -7.89 10.94 -15.17
N ILE A 70 -6.60 11.10 -15.50
CA ILE A 70 -5.81 10.11 -16.27
C ILE A 70 -5.59 8.84 -15.44
N LEU A 71 -5.41 8.93 -14.12
CA LEU A 71 -5.28 7.79 -13.23
C LEU A 71 -6.62 7.06 -13.03
N MET A 72 -7.74 7.79 -12.94
CA MET A 72 -9.08 7.22 -12.89
C MET A 72 -9.46 6.60 -14.24
N ILE A 73 -9.24 7.29 -15.35
CA ILE A 73 -9.41 6.74 -16.71
C ILE A 73 -8.49 5.53 -16.90
N ALA A 74 -7.24 5.54 -16.43
CA ALA A 74 -6.37 4.38 -16.53
C ALA A 74 -6.84 3.21 -15.65
N ALA A 75 -7.37 3.47 -14.45
CA ALA A 75 -7.96 2.44 -13.60
C ALA A 75 -9.22 1.84 -14.25
N ASP A 76 -10.21 2.68 -14.58
CA ASP A 76 -11.47 2.25 -15.16
C ASP A 76 -11.26 1.62 -16.54
N THR A 77 -10.51 2.25 -17.44
CA THR A 77 -10.21 1.66 -18.76
C THR A 77 -9.28 0.45 -18.69
N SER A 78 -8.50 0.22 -17.63
CA SER A 78 -7.83 -1.08 -17.46
C SER A 78 -8.81 -2.25 -17.28
N SER A 79 -10.07 -1.97 -16.90
CA SER A 79 -11.17 -2.94 -16.89
C SER A 79 -11.99 -2.98 -18.19
N PHE A 80 -11.90 -1.95 -19.04
CA PHE A 80 -12.68 -1.83 -20.29
C PHE A 80 -11.90 -1.98 -21.60
N VAL A 81 -10.56 -1.87 -21.62
CA VAL A 81 -9.75 -2.02 -22.83
C VAL A 81 -9.68 -3.50 -23.23
N PRO A 82 -10.32 -3.91 -24.35
CA PRO A 82 -10.22 -5.28 -24.82
C PRO A 82 -8.91 -5.42 -25.59
N VAL A 83 -7.98 -6.23 -25.09
CA VAL A 83 -6.83 -6.66 -25.91
C VAL A 83 -7.38 -7.39 -27.14
N TYR A 84 -7.08 -6.84 -28.32
CA TYR A 84 -7.64 -7.26 -29.61
C TYR A 84 -7.61 -8.79 -29.80
N LYS A 85 -8.78 -9.40 -29.83
CA LYS A 85 -8.95 -10.81 -30.23
C LYS A 85 -9.28 -10.88 -31.72
N GLY A 86 -8.45 -11.61 -32.47
CA GLY A 86 -8.84 -12.10 -33.79
C GLY A 86 -10.01 -13.08 -33.71
N PRO A 87 -10.68 -13.38 -34.84
CA PRO A 87 -11.93 -14.12 -34.84
C PRO A 87 -11.75 -15.60 -34.49
N THR A 88 -12.40 -16.05 -33.40
CA THR A 88 -12.62 -17.46 -33.06
C THR A 88 -14.07 -17.65 -32.63
N ALA A 89 -14.69 -18.76 -33.04
CA ALA A 89 -16.12 -19.00 -32.87
C ALA A 89 -16.55 -19.32 -31.42
N ASP A 90 -17.87 -19.18 -31.20
CA ASP A 90 -18.58 -19.24 -29.92
C ASP A 90 -19.23 -20.65 -29.71
N PRO A 91 -20.09 -20.92 -28.70
CA PRO A 91 -19.69 -21.44 -27.38
C PRO A 91 -20.33 -22.79 -27.00
N GLY A 92 -20.05 -23.31 -25.79
CA GLY A 92 -20.88 -24.36 -25.19
C GLY A 92 -20.46 -24.84 -23.79
N ALA A 93 -21.30 -24.52 -22.77
CA ALA A 93 -21.25 -25.01 -21.37
C ALA A 93 -19.95 -24.74 -20.56
N GLY A 94 -19.93 -24.78 -19.23
CA GLY A 94 -21.00 -24.88 -18.22
C GLY A 94 -20.38 -24.65 -16.83
N GLY A 95 -21.04 -23.88 -15.96
CA GLY A 95 -20.36 -23.26 -14.81
C GLY A 95 -20.29 -24.08 -13.51
N LEU A 96 -19.31 -23.75 -12.67
CA LEU A 96 -19.27 -24.01 -11.23
C LEU A 96 -18.43 -22.92 -10.53
N GLN A 97 -18.66 -22.70 -9.23
CA GLN A 97 -18.36 -21.45 -8.54
C GLN A 97 -16.87 -21.27 -8.17
N SER A 98 -16.33 -20.07 -8.40
CA SER A 98 -15.00 -19.65 -7.93
C SER A 98 -15.11 -18.70 -6.73
N VAL A 99 -14.20 -18.83 -5.77
CA VAL A 99 -14.08 -17.93 -4.61
C VAL A 99 -13.12 -16.80 -4.95
N ASP A 100 -13.57 -15.55 -4.78
CA ASP A 100 -12.77 -14.35 -5.03
C ASP A 100 -11.61 -14.22 -4.02
N LEU A 101 -10.38 -14.14 -4.54
CA LEU A 101 -9.15 -13.94 -3.77
C LEU A 101 -8.45 -12.61 -4.17
N GLY A 102 -9.09 -11.79 -5.00
CA GLY A 102 -8.55 -10.58 -5.64
C GLY A 102 -8.52 -9.32 -4.80
N GLN A 103 -8.98 -9.40 -3.54
CA GLN A 103 -9.03 -8.24 -2.64
C GLN A 103 -7.65 -7.87 -2.05
N ARG A 104 -6.81 -8.86 -1.70
CA ARG A 104 -5.62 -8.67 -0.83
C ARG A 104 -4.35 -8.13 -1.50
N ALA A 105 -4.35 -7.94 -2.81
CA ALA A 105 -3.13 -7.65 -3.58
C ALA A 105 -2.95 -6.18 -3.97
N ARG A 106 -3.80 -5.30 -3.43
CA ARG A 106 -3.87 -3.88 -3.80
C ARG A 106 -3.13 -3.00 -2.77
N ASP A 107 -2.85 -3.54 -1.59
CA ASP A 107 -2.53 -2.85 -0.33
C ASP A 107 -1.05 -2.44 -0.16
N LEU A 108 -0.22 -2.72 -1.15
CA LEU A 108 1.23 -2.48 -1.12
C LEU A 108 1.57 -1.18 -1.88
N ASP A 109 1.54 -0.07 -1.13
CA ASP A 109 1.85 1.28 -1.62
C ASP A 109 3.20 1.31 -2.37
N LYS A 110 3.18 1.86 -3.58
CA LYS A 110 4.26 1.71 -4.57
C LYS A 110 5.39 2.69 -4.29
N ARG A 111 6.14 2.44 -3.20
CA ARG A 111 7.41 3.13 -2.93
C ARG A 111 8.34 2.97 -4.14
N ARG A 112 8.47 4.03 -4.94
CA ARG A 112 9.51 4.16 -5.96
C ARG A 112 10.78 4.54 -5.23
N GLY A 113 11.79 3.69 -5.28
CA GLY A 113 13.06 3.95 -4.60
C GLY A 113 13.81 5.11 -5.24
N THR A 114 14.35 5.97 -4.38
CA THR A 114 15.12 7.17 -4.73
C THR A 114 16.56 6.84 -5.16
N GLY A 115 17.08 5.70 -4.71
CA GLY A 115 18.50 5.36 -4.71
C GLY A 115 19.23 5.72 -3.42
N ASP A 116 18.52 6.01 -2.32
CA ASP A 116 19.13 6.28 -1.01
C ASP A 116 19.76 5.03 -0.38
N ALA A 117 19.29 3.84 -0.76
CA ALA A 117 19.91 2.57 -0.39
C ALA A 117 20.01 1.63 -1.61
N PHE A 118 21.11 0.89 -1.68
CA PHE A 118 21.34 -0.09 -2.74
C PHE A 118 21.73 -1.45 -2.16
N PRO A 119 21.27 -2.56 -2.74
CA PRO A 119 21.63 -3.87 -2.24
C PRO A 119 23.10 -4.19 -2.58
N SER A 120 23.69 -5.05 -1.74
CA SER A 120 25.08 -5.49 -1.87
C SER A 120 25.21 -6.77 -2.69
N ARG A 121 26.40 -7.09 -3.21
CA ARG A 121 26.69 -8.44 -3.73
C ARG A 121 27.22 -9.30 -2.60
N PHE A 122 26.53 -10.39 -2.30
CA PHE A 122 27.03 -11.42 -1.40
C PHE A 122 28.26 -12.08 -2.03
N LYS A 123 29.29 -12.33 -1.21
CA LYS A 123 30.50 -13.03 -1.61
C LYS A 123 30.67 -14.25 -0.69
N PRO A 124 30.58 -15.49 -1.20
CA PRO A 124 30.88 -16.67 -0.41
C PRO A 124 32.37 -16.70 -0.02
N PRO A 125 32.78 -17.37 1.07
CA PRO A 125 34.18 -17.45 1.51
C PRO A 125 35.11 -18.10 0.47
N GLN A 126 34.59 -19.06 -0.29
CA GLN A 126 35.24 -19.67 -1.45
C GLN A 126 34.29 -19.56 -2.66
N SER A 127 34.82 -19.42 -3.87
CA SER A 127 34.01 -19.41 -5.10
C SER A 127 33.30 -20.73 -5.39
N THR A 128 33.69 -21.80 -4.70
CA THR A 128 33.14 -23.15 -4.76
C THR A 128 32.10 -23.45 -3.67
N SER A 129 31.97 -22.61 -2.63
CA SER A 129 31.04 -22.88 -1.53
C SER A 129 29.59 -22.83 -2.00
N SER A 130 28.82 -23.85 -1.66
CA SER A 130 27.41 -23.96 -2.04
C SER A 130 26.49 -23.15 -1.10
N PRO A 131 25.29 -22.73 -1.54
CA PRO A 131 24.34 -22.05 -0.65
C PRO A 131 23.84 -22.95 0.49
N ALA A 132 23.69 -24.26 0.26
CA ALA A 132 23.29 -25.22 1.29
C ALA A 132 24.36 -25.48 2.35
N GLU A 133 25.65 -25.37 1.99
CA GLU A 133 26.80 -25.45 2.90
C GLU A 133 26.89 -24.22 3.81
N LEU A 134 26.76 -23.01 3.23
CA LEU A 134 26.86 -21.77 4.00
C LEU A 134 25.59 -21.46 4.81
N PHE A 135 24.42 -21.90 4.34
CA PHE A 135 23.10 -21.64 4.95
C PHE A 135 22.31 -22.94 5.17
N PRO A 136 22.70 -23.78 6.14
CA PRO A 136 21.94 -24.99 6.49
C PRO A 136 20.50 -24.67 6.90
N VAL A 137 19.60 -25.62 6.64
CA VAL A 137 18.20 -25.57 7.10
C VAL A 137 18.19 -25.54 8.63
N THR A 138 17.68 -24.44 9.18
CA THR A 138 17.62 -24.15 10.60
C THR A 138 16.16 -23.98 11.03
N HIS A 139 15.78 -24.62 12.13
CA HIS A 139 14.42 -24.56 12.67
C HIS A 139 14.25 -23.37 13.63
N MET A 140 13.51 -22.36 13.17
CA MET A 140 13.10 -21.19 13.96
C MET A 140 11.91 -21.52 14.86
N ASP A 141 11.71 -20.71 15.92
CA ASP A 141 10.64 -20.80 16.94
C ASP A 141 10.12 -22.23 17.23
N ARG A 142 10.97 -23.03 17.89
CA ARG A 142 10.65 -24.41 18.31
C ARG A 142 10.13 -25.33 17.18
N GLY A 143 10.54 -25.09 15.94
CA GLY A 143 10.17 -25.90 14.77
C GLY A 143 8.97 -25.38 13.96
N ARG A 144 8.38 -24.23 14.32
CA ARG A 144 7.24 -23.64 13.61
C ARG A 144 7.56 -23.07 12.24
N SER A 145 8.84 -22.86 11.93
CA SER A 145 9.29 -22.47 10.60
C SER A 145 10.72 -22.90 10.35
N SER A 146 11.02 -23.32 9.13
CA SER A 146 12.39 -23.56 8.67
C SER A 146 12.88 -22.37 7.85
N ARG A 147 14.16 -22.03 7.98
CA ARG A 147 14.87 -21.00 7.21
C ARG A 147 16.26 -21.50 6.84
N PHE A 148 16.81 -21.07 5.71
CA PHE A 148 18.22 -21.30 5.40
C PHE A 148 19.05 -20.22 6.12
N VAL A 149 19.66 -20.56 7.25
CA VAL A 149 20.33 -19.56 8.13
C VAL A 149 21.84 -19.77 8.07
N SER A 150 22.59 -18.67 7.97
CA SER A 150 24.05 -18.69 7.82
C SER A 150 24.71 -19.35 9.03
N GLY A 151 25.45 -20.44 8.81
CA GLY A 151 26.13 -21.18 9.89
C GLY A 151 27.11 -20.34 10.72
N ASN A 152 27.63 -19.25 10.13
CA ASN A 152 28.54 -18.31 10.77
C ASN A 152 27.86 -17.03 11.29
N ASP A 153 26.54 -16.87 11.11
CA ASP A 153 25.80 -15.66 11.49
C ASP A 153 24.28 -15.94 11.55
N PRO A 154 23.69 -16.15 12.75
CA PRO A 154 22.28 -16.48 12.89
C PRO A 154 21.33 -15.34 12.50
N LYS A 155 21.84 -14.11 12.29
CA LYS A 155 21.05 -12.96 11.82
C LYS A 155 21.03 -12.83 10.29
N LYS A 156 21.63 -13.76 9.55
CA LYS A 156 21.67 -13.74 8.08
C LYS A 156 20.93 -14.94 7.48
N VAL A 157 19.88 -14.67 6.72
CA VAL A 157 19.03 -15.68 6.06
C VAL A 157 19.25 -15.68 4.55
N LEU A 158 19.18 -16.86 3.94
CA LEU A 158 19.20 -17.10 2.50
C LEU A 158 17.79 -17.39 1.99
N VAL A 159 17.45 -16.82 0.84
CA VAL A 159 16.21 -17.07 0.11
C VAL A 159 16.53 -17.22 -1.37
N TYR A 160 15.92 -18.20 -2.04
CA TYR A 160 16.11 -18.43 -3.48
C TYR A 160 15.06 -17.67 -4.29
N ALA A 161 15.45 -17.16 -5.46
CA ALA A 161 14.59 -16.48 -6.43
C ALA A 161 15.00 -16.87 -7.86
N ASP A 162 14.02 -17.01 -8.75
CA ASP A 162 14.22 -17.40 -10.15
C ASP A 162 12.96 -17.11 -10.98
N GLY A 163 12.96 -17.44 -12.26
CA GLY A 163 11.90 -18.36 -12.67
C GLY A 163 11.84 -18.82 -14.12
N ALA A 164 10.64 -19.21 -14.58
CA ALA A 164 10.30 -19.59 -15.96
C ALA A 164 9.08 -18.84 -16.56
N CYS A 165 9.02 -18.74 -17.88
CA CYS A 165 7.99 -18.07 -18.67
C CYS A 165 7.82 -18.82 -20.00
N VAL A 166 6.59 -19.27 -20.25
CA VAL A 166 6.18 -19.98 -21.47
C VAL A 166 5.88 -18.96 -22.58
N ASN A 167 6.22 -19.28 -23.83
CA ASN A 167 6.03 -18.42 -25.01
C ASN A 167 6.67 -17.03 -24.89
N ASN A 168 7.79 -16.90 -24.16
CA ASN A 168 8.49 -15.62 -23.99
C ASN A 168 8.92 -15.03 -25.36
N GLY A 169 8.41 -13.85 -25.70
CA GLY A 169 8.63 -13.21 -27.01
C GLY A 169 7.77 -13.74 -28.17
N GLN A 170 6.80 -14.62 -27.90
CA GLN A 170 5.87 -15.18 -28.88
C GLN A 170 4.41 -14.81 -28.52
N ALA A 171 3.42 -15.36 -29.24
CA ALA A 171 2.01 -15.22 -28.91
C ALA A 171 1.64 -15.99 -27.62
N GLU A 172 0.67 -15.47 -26.85
CA GLU A 172 0.28 -15.98 -25.53
C GLU A 172 1.45 -16.17 -24.51
N PRO A 173 2.28 -15.15 -24.26
CA PRO A 173 3.34 -15.26 -23.25
C PRO A 173 2.73 -15.44 -21.85
N ARG A 174 3.11 -16.50 -21.13
CA ARG A 174 2.67 -16.79 -19.76
C ARG A 174 3.85 -16.81 -18.82
N ALA A 175 3.87 -15.90 -17.85
CA ALA A 175 4.85 -15.87 -16.77
C ALA A 175 4.18 -16.32 -15.46
N GLY A 176 4.87 -17.14 -14.66
CA GLY A 176 4.52 -17.33 -13.26
C GLY A 176 4.96 -16.13 -12.39
N TRP A 177 5.46 -16.39 -11.19
CA TRP A 177 5.31 -15.49 -10.04
C TRP A 177 5.27 -16.15 -8.63
N ALA A 178 6.38 -16.29 -7.89
CA ALA A 178 6.43 -16.55 -6.44
C ALA A 178 7.85 -16.26 -5.88
N VAL A 179 8.13 -16.62 -4.63
CA VAL A 179 9.50 -16.76 -4.07
C VAL A 179 10.10 -18.08 -4.59
N ILE A 180 10.14 -18.18 -5.93
CA ILE A 180 10.11 -19.34 -6.87
C ILE A 180 9.29 -18.80 -8.09
N VAL A 181 9.82 -18.59 -9.32
CA VAL A 181 9.14 -18.11 -10.58
C VAL A 181 9.11 -16.57 -10.91
N ALA A 182 9.39 -15.96 -12.11
CA ALA A 182 9.37 -16.32 -13.58
C ALA A 182 10.55 -15.75 -14.51
N THR A 183 10.96 -16.38 -15.65
CA THR A 183 12.12 -16.01 -16.56
C THR A 183 11.95 -14.72 -17.40
N SER A 184 10.84 -14.00 -17.31
CA SER A 184 10.91 -12.63 -17.84
C SER A 184 11.90 -11.87 -16.94
N ASN A 185 12.79 -11.05 -17.49
CA ASN A 185 13.60 -10.11 -16.69
C ASN A 185 12.73 -9.28 -15.71
N ARG A 186 11.44 -9.10 -16.03
CA ARG A 186 10.41 -8.52 -15.16
C ARG A 186 10.02 -9.40 -13.98
N ALA A 187 9.94 -10.71 -14.17
CA ALA A 187 9.46 -11.63 -13.16
C ALA A 187 10.58 -12.24 -12.31
N GLU A 188 11.81 -12.28 -12.79
CA GLU A 188 13.01 -12.47 -11.94
C GLU A 188 13.10 -11.30 -10.93
N LEU A 189 12.83 -10.07 -11.39
CA LEU A 189 12.67 -8.91 -10.51
C LEU A 189 11.49 -9.04 -9.55
N ARG A 190 10.33 -9.55 -9.99
CA ARG A 190 9.19 -9.79 -9.09
C ARG A 190 9.51 -10.82 -8.02
N ALA A 191 10.21 -11.90 -8.34
CA ALA A 191 10.67 -12.87 -7.35
C ALA A 191 11.54 -12.20 -6.27
N ALA A 192 12.50 -11.36 -6.68
CA ALA A 192 13.33 -10.61 -5.74
C ALA A 192 12.53 -9.59 -4.88
N ILE A 193 11.58 -8.87 -5.48
CA ILE A 193 10.67 -7.94 -4.77
C ILE A 193 9.79 -8.71 -3.77
N ALA A 194 9.28 -9.87 -4.16
CA ALA A 194 8.44 -10.70 -3.32
C ALA A 194 9.18 -11.31 -2.13
N VAL A 195 10.46 -11.66 -2.27
CA VAL A 195 11.31 -12.05 -1.13
C VAL A 195 11.32 -10.93 -0.08
N LEU A 196 11.43 -9.67 -0.49
CA LEU A 196 11.39 -8.51 0.41
C LEU A 196 9.99 -8.21 0.98
N ARG A 197 8.94 -8.87 0.50
CA ARG A 197 7.55 -8.74 0.96
C ARG A 197 7.03 -9.96 1.73
N LEU A 198 7.68 -11.12 1.63
CA LEU A 198 7.21 -12.43 2.12
C LEU A 198 6.89 -12.46 3.62
N CYS A 199 7.69 -11.80 4.45
CA CYS A 199 7.49 -11.71 5.90
C CYS A 199 8.24 -10.50 6.48
N ASP A 200 8.09 -10.27 7.79
CA ASP A 200 8.94 -9.28 8.48
C ASP A 200 10.27 -9.91 8.92
N TRP A 201 11.27 -9.84 8.04
CA TRP A 201 12.61 -10.36 8.29
C TRP A 201 13.28 -9.77 9.55
N ARG A 202 12.95 -8.53 9.95
CA ARG A 202 13.50 -7.91 11.17
C ARG A 202 12.82 -8.47 12.42
N SER A 203 11.50 -8.68 12.37
CA SER A 203 10.76 -9.34 13.46
C SER A 203 11.08 -10.84 13.59
N GLU A 204 11.50 -11.51 12.51
CA GLU A 204 12.08 -12.87 12.58
C GLU A 204 13.53 -12.89 13.14
N GLY A 205 14.10 -11.74 13.49
CA GLY A 205 15.39 -11.61 14.17
C GLY A 205 16.60 -11.44 13.24
N PHE A 206 16.40 -11.44 11.92
CA PHE A 206 17.48 -11.25 10.95
C PHE A 206 17.87 -9.77 10.83
N ASP A 207 19.13 -9.50 10.48
CA ASP A 207 19.62 -8.18 10.05
C ASP A 207 20.08 -8.17 8.59
N THR A 208 20.12 -9.33 7.92
CA THR A 208 20.56 -9.46 6.53
C THR A 208 19.79 -10.55 5.79
N VAL A 209 19.23 -10.21 4.63
CA VAL A 209 18.64 -11.17 3.67
C VAL A 209 19.55 -11.31 2.46
N VAL A 210 19.88 -12.55 2.10
CA VAL A 210 20.64 -12.92 0.90
C VAL A 210 19.69 -13.57 -0.11
N ILE A 211 19.48 -12.90 -1.24
CA ILE A 211 18.67 -13.39 -2.35
C ILE A 211 19.58 -14.09 -3.35
N ALA A 212 19.51 -15.42 -3.44
CA ALA A 212 20.24 -16.20 -4.42
C ALA A 212 19.43 -16.43 -5.69
N THR A 213 20.06 -16.28 -6.86
CA THR A 213 19.44 -16.49 -8.17
C THR A 213 20.52 -16.77 -9.23
N ASP A 214 20.20 -17.52 -10.29
CA ASP A 214 21.05 -17.65 -11.48
C ASP A 214 20.82 -16.51 -12.50
N SER A 215 19.86 -15.59 -12.27
CA SER A 215 19.73 -14.37 -13.08
C SER A 215 20.86 -13.39 -12.82
N ALA A 216 21.89 -13.44 -13.68
CA ALA A 216 22.91 -12.41 -13.78
C ALA A 216 22.30 -11.01 -14.02
N TYR A 217 21.17 -10.91 -14.74
CA TYR A 217 20.47 -9.64 -14.95
C TYR A 217 19.96 -9.02 -13.64
N VAL A 218 19.39 -9.82 -12.74
CA VAL A 218 18.96 -9.33 -11.41
C VAL A 218 20.17 -8.97 -10.55
N VAL A 219 21.18 -9.84 -10.45
CA VAL A 219 22.32 -9.61 -9.55
C VAL A 219 23.21 -8.45 -10.02
N ASP A 220 23.56 -8.38 -11.30
CA ASP A 220 24.38 -7.29 -11.85
C ASP A 220 23.59 -5.97 -11.89
N GLY A 221 22.30 -6.04 -12.20
CA GLY A 221 21.41 -4.89 -12.15
C GLY A 221 21.27 -4.30 -10.75
N ALA A 222 20.88 -5.12 -9.77
CA ALA A 222 20.63 -4.67 -8.39
C ALA A 222 21.90 -4.19 -7.69
N THR A 223 23.02 -4.89 -7.88
CA THR A 223 24.26 -4.58 -7.15
C THR A 223 25.14 -3.55 -7.86
N GLY A 224 24.97 -3.37 -9.17
CA GLY A 224 25.76 -2.50 -10.03
C GLY A 224 24.93 -1.48 -10.81
N TRP A 225 24.14 -1.93 -11.81
CA TRP A 225 23.60 -1.05 -12.84
C TRP A 225 22.63 0.02 -12.31
N VAL A 226 21.78 -0.29 -11.31
CA VAL A 226 20.83 0.67 -10.70
C VAL A 226 21.51 1.94 -10.19
N LYS A 227 22.75 1.85 -9.67
CA LYS A 227 23.53 3.00 -9.19
C LYS A 227 23.91 3.97 -10.31
N GLY A 228 24.18 3.42 -11.50
CA GLY A 228 24.40 4.20 -12.71
C GLY A 228 23.10 4.73 -13.31
N TRP A 229 22.03 3.95 -13.27
CA TRP A 229 20.72 4.34 -13.79
C TRP A 229 20.08 5.48 -13.01
N VAL A 230 20.01 5.40 -11.68
CA VAL A 230 19.49 6.47 -10.82
C VAL A 230 20.26 7.78 -11.08
N ARG A 231 21.60 7.72 -11.04
CA ARG A 231 22.49 8.86 -11.33
C ARG A 231 22.25 9.48 -12.71
N ASN A 232 21.85 8.67 -13.69
CA ASN A 232 21.57 9.11 -15.06
C ASN A 232 20.07 9.40 -15.31
N GLY A 233 19.25 9.61 -14.27
CA GLY A 233 17.82 9.90 -14.42
C GLY A 233 17.02 8.74 -15.05
N TRP A 234 17.41 7.51 -14.78
CA TRP A 234 16.91 6.25 -15.36
C TRP A 234 17.14 6.08 -16.87
N LYS A 235 18.23 6.66 -17.39
CA LYS A 235 18.61 6.58 -18.81
C LYS A 235 19.88 5.77 -19.07
N THR A 236 19.91 5.15 -20.23
CA THR A 236 21.07 4.45 -20.83
C THR A 236 21.52 5.20 -22.10
N ARG A 237 22.64 4.77 -22.71
CA ARG A 237 23.10 5.31 -24.01
C ARG A 237 22.10 5.07 -25.18
N ILE A 238 21.14 4.17 -25.02
CA ILE A 238 20.22 3.74 -26.08
C ILE A 238 18.79 4.30 -25.88
N GLY A 239 18.49 4.80 -24.68
CA GLY A 239 17.15 5.21 -24.25
C GLY A 239 16.90 4.86 -22.78
N ASP A 240 15.64 4.92 -22.34
CA ASP A 240 15.27 4.67 -20.96
C ASP A 240 15.53 3.22 -20.51
N VAL A 241 15.69 3.02 -19.20
CA VAL A 241 15.98 1.72 -18.60
C VAL A 241 14.80 0.75 -18.74
N LYS A 242 15.05 -0.40 -19.37
CA LYS A 242 14.06 -1.49 -19.45
C LYS A 242 13.68 -1.95 -18.04
N ASN A 243 12.38 -2.13 -17.80
CA ASN A 243 11.81 -2.54 -16.51
C ASN A 243 12.08 -1.55 -15.36
N LYS A 244 12.27 -0.26 -15.67
CA LYS A 244 12.41 0.84 -14.70
C LYS A 244 11.39 0.73 -13.56
N ASP A 245 10.12 0.48 -13.89
CA ASP A 245 9.01 0.36 -12.95
C ASP A 245 9.23 -0.68 -11.83
N LEU A 246 9.91 -1.79 -12.15
CA LEU A 246 10.24 -2.84 -11.19
C LEU A 246 11.59 -2.60 -10.50
N TRP A 247 12.53 -1.92 -11.16
CA TRP A 247 13.77 -1.49 -10.52
C TRP A 247 13.52 -0.38 -9.48
N GLU A 248 12.65 0.58 -9.77
CA GLU A 248 12.16 1.57 -8.79
C GLU A 248 11.49 0.85 -7.61
N LEU A 249 10.61 -0.12 -7.86
CA LEU A 249 9.94 -0.85 -6.79
C LEU A 249 10.91 -1.69 -5.93
N LEU A 250 11.89 -2.34 -6.55
CA LEU A 250 12.93 -3.09 -5.83
C LEU A 250 13.79 -2.16 -4.95
N LEU A 251 14.18 -0.98 -5.44
CA LEU A 251 14.91 0.00 -4.63
C LEU A 251 14.06 0.50 -3.46
N GLY A 252 12.76 0.76 -3.67
CA GLY A 252 11.86 1.21 -2.60
C GLY A 252 11.69 0.19 -1.48
N GLU A 253 11.70 -1.12 -1.80
CA GLU A 253 11.74 -2.18 -0.78
C GLU A 253 13.12 -2.29 -0.10
N VAL A 254 14.23 -2.12 -0.83
CA VAL A 254 15.58 -2.10 -0.25
C VAL A 254 15.75 -0.91 0.70
N GLU A 255 15.23 0.26 0.36
CA GLU A 255 15.24 1.47 1.19
C GLU A 255 14.37 1.32 2.43
N ARG A 256 13.14 0.79 2.28
CA ARG A 256 12.26 0.39 3.38
C ARG A 256 12.98 -0.54 4.37
N TRP A 257 13.73 -1.50 3.84
CA TRP A 257 14.48 -2.47 4.64
C TRP A 257 15.72 -1.89 5.30
N ASN A 258 16.51 -1.11 4.57
CA ASN A 258 17.69 -0.42 5.10
C ASN A 258 17.32 0.53 6.24
N GLY A 259 16.22 1.28 6.10
CA GLY A 259 15.68 2.15 7.15
C GLY A 259 15.24 1.41 8.42
N ARG A 260 14.86 0.13 8.30
CA ARG A 260 14.53 -0.77 9.44
C ARG A 260 15.74 -1.57 9.94
N GLY A 261 16.95 -1.29 9.43
CA GLY A 261 18.20 -1.97 9.79
C GLY A 261 18.37 -3.36 9.17
N LEU A 262 17.68 -3.67 8.07
CA LEU A 262 17.88 -4.90 7.29
C LEU A 262 18.74 -4.62 6.05
N ARG A 263 19.84 -5.35 5.91
CA ARG A 263 20.69 -5.32 4.71
C ARG A 263 20.16 -6.31 3.68
N VAL A 264 20.00 -5.86 2.43
CA VAL A 264 19.70 -6.74 1.30
C VAL A 264 20.98 -7.04 0.53
N ALA A 265 21.20 -8.31 0.23
CA ALA A 265 22.32 -8.79 -0.58
C ALA A 265 21.82 -9.73 -1.69
N PHE A 266 22.48 -9.74 -2.84
CA PHE A 266 22.21 -10.67 -3.94
C PHE A 266 23.41 -11.59 -4.17
N TRP A 267 23.15 -12.88 -4.40
CA TRP A 267 24.13 -13.90 -4.73
C TRP A 267 23.83 -14.48 -6.10
N ALA A 268 24.73 -14.29 -7.07
CA ALA A 268 24.70 -15.03 -8.32
C ALA A 268 25.16 -16.48 -8.07
N ILE A 269 24.28 -17.44 -8.31
CA ILE A 269 24.56 -18.88 -8.15
C ILE A 269 24.50 -19.61 -9.50
N PRO A 270 25.23 -20.72 -9.70
CA PRO A 270 25.04 -21.59 -10.85
C PRO A 270 23.61 -22.17 -10.89
N ARG A 271 23.07 -22.37 -12.10
CA ARG A 271 21.68 -22.81 -12.32
C ARG A 271 21.36 -24.15 -11.67
N GLU A 272 22.32 -25.06 -11.67
CA GLU A 272 22.25 -26.37 -11.00
C GLU A 272 21.96 -26.26 -9.49
N LEU A 273 22.31 -25.14 -8.85
CA LEU A 273 22.01 -24.86 -7.45
C LEU A 273 20.67 -24.12 -7.24
N ASN A 274 20.04 -23.63 -8.31
CA ASN A 274 18.74 -22.95 -8.29
C ASN A 274 17.58 -23.86 -8.73
N THR A 275 17.84 -25.17 -8.91
CA THR A 275 16.93 -26.14 -9.54
C THR A 275 15.57 -26.29 -8.87
N TYR A 276 15.45 -26.07 -7.55
CA TYR A 276 14.16 -26.06 -6.86
C TYR A 276 13.31 -24.85 -7.24
N ALA A 277 13.93 -23.67 -7.36
CA ALA A 277 13.27 -22.46 -7.82
C ALA A 277 12.86 -22.59 -9.29
N ASP A 278 13.77 -23.05 -10.16
CA ASP A 278 13.51 -23.30 -11.59
C ASP A 278 12.43 -24.36 -11.85
N GLY A 279 12.42 -25.44 -11.07
CA GLY A 279 11.46 -26.53 -11.20
C GLY A 279 10.02 -26.10 -10.88
N ALA A 280 9.80 -25.62 -9.66
CA ALA A 280 8.49 -25.08 -9.25
C ALA A 280 8.12 -23.82 -10.06
N ALA A 281 9.09 -23.20 -10.74
CA ALA A 281 8.84 -22.13 -11.68
C ALA A 281 8.32 -22.53 -13.03
N LYS A 282 8.85 -23.59 -13.62
CA LYS A 282 8.25 -24.19 -14.82
C LYS A 282 6.81 -24.62 -14.53
N GLU A 283 6.53 -25.12 -13.33
CA GLU A 283 5.18 -25.49 -12.88
C GLU A 283 4.21 -24.29 -12.84
N ALA A 284 4.52 -23.22 -12.09
CA ALA A 284 3.60 -22.09 -11.96
C ALA A 284 3.48 -21.23 -13.24
N ALA A 285 4.44 -21.31 -14.18
CA ALA A 285 4.30 -20.74 -15.52
C ALA A 285 3.41 -21.60 -16.47
N GLN A 286 3.16 -22.86 -16.12
CA GLN A 286 2.28 -23.78 -16.86
C GLN A 286 0.83 -23.75 -16.36
N LYS A 287 0.60 -23.45 -15.06
CA LYS A 287 -0.74 -23.35 -14.47
C LYS A 287 -1.58 -22.27 -15.18
N ARG A 288 -2.67 -22.68 -15.83
CA ARG A 288 -3.68 -21.78 -16.41
C ARG A 288 -4.61 -21.25 -15.32
N THR A 289 -4.22 -20.16 -14.65
CA THR A 289 -5.16 -19.36 -13.86
C THR A 289 -6.16 -18.67 -14.80
N THR A 290 -7.46 -18.82 -14.56
CA THR A 290 -8.52 -18.18 -15.37
C THR A 290 -8.63 -16.68 -15.13
N GLU A 291 -8.06 -16.19 -14.04
CA GLU A 291 -7.95 -14.78 -13.69
C GLU A 291 -6.50 -14.33 -13.92
N ALA A 292 -6.29 -13.33 -14.79
CA ALA A 292 -5.00 -12.68 -14.99
C ALA A 292 -4.69 -11.64 -13.89
N GLU A 293 -5.19 -11.86 -12.67
CA GLU A 293 -5.02 -10.92 -11.56
C GLU A 293 -3.59 -10.88 -11.04
N PHE A 294 -3.11 -9.66 -10.79
CA PHE A 294 -1.86 -9.42 -10.08
C PHE A 294 -2.09 -9.70 -8.58
N ARG A 295 -2.02 -10.98 -8.18
CA ARG A 295 -2.07 -11.38 -6.77
C ARG A 295 -0.65 -11.41 -6.19
N ASP A 296 -0.36 -10.57 -5.19
CA ASP A 296 0.85 -10.65 -4.37
C ASP A 296 0.75 -11.88 -3.46
N VAL A 297 1.20 -13.04 -3.95
CA VAL A 297 1.07 -14.34 -3.27
C VAL A 297 2.03 -14.45 -2.08
N MET A 298 1.53 -14.11 -0.91
CA MET A 298 2.05 -14.59 0.36
C MET A 298 1.87 -16.12 0.43
N ILE A 299 2.93 -16.85 0.75
CA ILE A 299 2.81 -18.26 1.16
C ILE A 299 2.17 -18.28 2.55
N GLU A 300 1.06 -19.01 2.73
CA GLU A 300 0.40 -19.11 4.03
C GLU A 300 1.33 -19.76 5.07
N PRO A 301 1.68 -19.08 6.19
CA PRO A 301 2.53 -19.68 7.20
C PRO A 301 1.75 -20.72 8.04
N PRO A 302 2.41 -21.74 8.64
CA PRO A 302 1.75 -22.85 9.34
C PRO A 302 0.90 -22.51 10.59
N TRP A 303 0.68 -21.25 10.91
CA TRP A 303 -0.03 -20.78 12.11
C TRP A 303 -1.56 -20.64 11.94
N LEU A 304 -2.13 -21.00 10.78
CA LEU A 304 -3.59 -21.07 10.59
C LEU A 304 -4.28 -22.10 11.53
N THR A 305 -3.51 -22.96 12.20
CA THR A 305 -3.97 -23.84 13.28
C THR A 305 -3.21 -23.58 14.59
N THR A 306 -3.45 -22.43 15.23
CA THR A 306 -3.13 -22.23 16.66
C THR A 306 -4.24 -21.41 17.32
N THR A 307 -4.68 -21.87 18.50
CA THR A 307 -5.81 -21.32 19.25
C THR A 307 -5.58 -19.88 19.71
N ALA A 308 -6.66 -19.11 19.81
CA ALA A 308 -6.63 -17.71 20.24
C ALA A 308 -6.02 -17.55 21.64
N THR A 309 -4.94 -16.78 21.75
CA THR A 309 -4.46 -16.22 23.01
C THR A 309 -5.07 -14.83 23.20
N ASN A 310 -5.73 -14.62 24.34
CA ASN A 310 -6.35 -13.33 24.68
C ASN A 310 -5.29 -12.21 24.80
N THR A 311 -5.18 -11.35 23.78
CA THR A 311 -4.64 -9.99 23.94
C THR A 311 -5.79 -9.05 24.33
N GLY A 312 -6.34 -9.23 25.54
CA GLY A 312 -7.21 -8.23 26.14
C GLY A 312 -6.42 -6.94 26.40
N ALA A 313 -7.05 -5.77 26.27
CA ALA A 313 -6.40 -4.51 26.59
C ALA A 313 -5.98 -4.50 28.07
N GLY A 314 -4.67 -4.51 28.32
CA GLY A 314 -4.11 -4.34 29.65
C GLY A 314 -3.99 -2.86 30.05
N PRO A 315 -3.57 -2.55 31.29
CA PRO A 315 -3.42 -1.18 31.81
C PRO A 315 -2.36 -0.28 31.14
N GLY A 316 -1.93 -0.61 29.92
CA GLY A 316 -0.91 0.10 29.13
C GLY A 316 -1.34 0.38 27.70
N THR A 317 -2.65 0.45 27.41
CA THR A 317 -3.15 0.83 26.08
C THR A 317 -2.97 2.33 25.86
N HIS A 318 -2.06 2.69 24.95
CA HIS A 318 -1.76 4.08 24.59
C HIS A 318 -2.56 4.46 23.35
N ILE A 319 -3.49 5.39 23.52
CA ILE A 319 -4.39 5.86 22.46
C ILE A 319 -3.95 7.26 22.05
N LEU A 320 -3.71 7.47 20.75
CA LEU A 320 -3.48 8.79 20.17
C LEU A 320 -4.68 9.18 19.30
N ALA A 321 -5.37 10.25 19.68
CA ALA A 321 -6.39 10.87 18.84
C ALA A 321 -5.76 11.93 17.92
N LEU A 322 -6.11 11.91 16.63
CA LEU A 322 -5.67 12.86 15.61
C LEU A 322 -6.79 13.85 15.31
N CYS A 323 -6.72 15.03 15.93
CA CYS A 323 -7.72 16.11 15.88
C CYS A 323 -7.17 17.27 15.04
N LEU A 324 -6.85 17.01 13.77
CA LEU A 324 -6.07 17.88 12.89
C LEU A 324 -6.88 19.03 12.23
N GLU A 325 -8.19 19.12 12.49
CA GLU A 325 -9.07 20.12 11.89
C GLU A 325 -9.92 20.89 12.92
N ASN A 326 -10.65 20.17 13.80
CA ASN A 326 -11.54 20.80 14.78
C ASN A 326 -11.73 19.93 16.03
N GLU A 327 -10.86 20.11 17.01
CA GLU A 327 -10.91 19.39 18.29
C GLU A 327 -12.19 19.71 19.09
N ALA A 328 -12.67 20.96 19.07
CA ALA A 328 -13.86 21.36 19.81
C ALA A 328 -15.12 20.63 19.34
N LEU A 329 -15.29 20.47 18.02
CA LEU A 329 -16.43 19.71 17.47
C LEU A 329 -16.38 18.22 17.86
N PHE A 330 -15.18 17.64 18.04
CA PHE A 330 -15.07 16.27 18.52
C PHE A 330 -15.55 16.15 19.98
N ASP A 331 -15.24 17.11 20.85
CA ASP A 331 -15.76 17.14 22.22
C ASP A 331 -17.27 17.47 22.28
N ASP A 332 -17.75 18.41 21.47
CA ASP A 332 -19.16 18.82 21.45
C ASP A 332 -20.10 17.71 20.95
N VAL A 333 -19.69 16.95 19.92
CA VAL A 333 -20.53 15.90 19.29
C VAL A 333 -20.25 14.52 19.87
N PHE A 334 -19.00 14.21 20.24
CA PHE A 334 -18.57 12.88 20.69
C PHE A 334 -18.07 12.88 22.15
N GLY A 335 -18.43 13.88 22.96
CA GLY A 335 -18.01 13.99 24.37
C GLY A 335 -18.34 12.77 25.24
N ASN A 336 -19.39 12.01 24.91
CA ASN A 336 -19.70 10.75 25.58
C ASN A 336 -18.65 9.66 25.29
N LEU A 337 -18.28 9.48 24.01
CA LEU A 337 -17.17 8.62 23.60
C LEU A 337 -15.86 9.04 24.26
N VAL A 338 -15.55 10.35 24.27
CA VAL A 338 -14.35 10.89 24.92
C VAL A 338 -14.31 10.50 26.40
N SER A 339 -15.40 10.74 27.13
CA SER A 339 -15.54 10.36 28.54
C SER A 339 -15.34 8.84 28.75
N GLN A 340 -16.02 8.02 27.94
CA GLN A 340 -15.91 6.56 28.03
C GLN A 340 -14.51 6.02 27.70
N VAL A 341 -13.78 6.62 26.75
CA VAL A 341 -12.40 6.25 26.43
C VAL A 341 -11.45 6.69 27.54
N THR A 342 -11.52 7.95 27.99
CA THR A 342 -10.61 8.48 29.03
C THR A 342 -10.80 7.83 30.40
N SER A 343 -11.99 7.31 30.70
CA SER A 343 -12.24 6.54 31.94
C SER A 343 -11.65 5.12 31.91
N LYS A 344 -11.12 4.66 30.77
CA LYS A 344 -10.62 3.29 30.56
C LYS A 344 -9.15 3.23 30.11
N ALA A 345 -8.65 4.25 29.42
CA ALA A 345 -7.28 4.28 28.90
C ALA A 345 -6.70 5.71 28.84
N LYS A 346 -5.36 5.80 28.80
CA LYS A 346 -4.68 7.07 28.53
C LYS A 346 -4.86 7.43 27.06
N MET A 347 -5.70 8.42 26.79
CA MET A 347 -5.83 9.05 25.49
C MET A 347 -5.04 10.37 25.46
N GLU A 348 -4.11 10.48 24.52
CA GLU A 348 -3.43 11.72 24.16
C GLU A 348 -4.01 12.27 22.84
N ARG A 349 -3.76 13.55 22.55
CA ARG A 349 -4.30 14.23 21.36
C ARG A 349 -3.21 14.95 20.60
N ALA A 350 -3.31 14.95 19.28
CA ALA A 350 -2.50 15.78 18.39
C ALA A 350 -3.38 16.72 17.56
N ALA A 351 -3.28 18.02 17.86
CA ALA A 351 -4.01 19.09 17.17
C ALA A 351 -3.24 19.72 15.99
N THR A 352 -1.96 19.36 15.78
CA THR A 352 -1.17 19.82 14.62
C THR A 352 -0.45 18.67 13.93
N PRO A 353 -0.09 18.80 12.63
CA PRO A 353 0.65 17.77 11.89
C PRO A 353 2.01 17.45 12.52
N GLU A 354 2.68 18.43 13.12
CA GLU A 354 3.99 18.30 13.77
C GLU A 354 3.87 17.51 15.07
N THR A 355 2.88 17.84 15.90
CA THR A 355 2.55 17.09 17.12
C THR A 355 2.18 15.64 16.77
N ALA A 356 1.36 15.44 15.74
CA ALA A 356 0.97 14.11 15.27
C ALA A 356 2.18 13.30 14.77
N LEU A 357 3.06 13.89 13.95
CA LEU A 357 4.28 13.23 13.49
C LEU A 357 5.21 12.86 14.65
N ASN A 358 5.38 13.73 15.65
CA ASN A 358 6.19 13.45 16.83
C ASN A 358 5.61 12.29 17.66
N MET A 359 4.30 12.28 17.91
CA MET A 359 3.64 11.24 18.71
C MET A 359 3.58 9.89 17.98
N LEU A 360 3.35 9.90 16.66
CA LEU A 360 3.47 8.74 15.77
C LEU A 360 4.93 8.32 15.47
N SER A 361 5.91 8.94 16.14
CA SER A 361 7.34 8.60 16.12
C SER A 361 7.89 8.19 17.49
N GLN A 362 7.05 8.06 18.51
CA GLN A 362 7.50 7.63 19.84
C GLN A 362 7.90 6.15 19.85
N GLU A 363 8.79 5.78 20.77
CA GLU A 363 9.12 4.38 21.08
C GLU A 363 8.70 4.08 22.54
N PRO A 364 7.73 3.17 22.78
CA PRO A 364 6.89 2.49 21.78
C PRO A 364 5.91 3.46 21.09
N PRO A 365 5.48 3.15 19.86
CA PRO A 365 4.43 3.90 19.18
C PRO A 365 3.04 3.65 19.80
N PRO A 366 2.05 4.54 19.58
CA PRO A 366 0.68 4.34 20.05
C PRO A 366 0.07 3.07 19.47
N SER A 367 -0.45 2.20 20.34
CA SER A 367 -1.05 0.93 19.92
C SER A 367 -2.44 1.10 19.30
N VAL A 368 -3.12 2.21 19.59
CA VAL A 368 -4.37 2.63 18.96
C VAL A 368 -4.25 4.08 18.47
N ILE A 369 -4.65 4.31 17.21
CA ILE A 369 -4.69 5.64 16.58
C ILE A 369 -6.15 5.92 16.23
N LEU A 370 -6.77 6.89 16.90
CA LEU A 370 -8.15 7.31 16.67
C LEU A 370 -8.16 8.54 15.75
N VAL A 371 -8.64 8.39 14.53
CA VAL A 371 -8.77 9.48 13.56
C VAL A 371 -10.18 10.06 13.69
N VAL A 372 -10.27 11.34 14.12
CA VAL A 372 -11.56 11.95 14.48
C VAL A 372 -12.06 13.00 13.49
N ASP A 373 -11.25 13.40 12.50
CA ASP A 373 -11.61 14.37 11.46
C ASP A 373 -11.02 14.05 10.08
N GLY A 374 -11.49 14.78 9.07
CA GLY A 374 -11.16 14.54 7.67
C GLY A 374 -9.76 15.04 7.26
N ALA A 375 -9.11 15.91 8.05
CA ALA A 375 -7.86 16.54 7.65
C ALA A 375 -6.70 15.54 7.49
N LEU A 376 -6.74 14.36 8.11
CA LEU A 376 -5.75 13.31 7.86
C LEU A 376 -5.66 12.94 6.36
N THR A 377 -6.76 13.00 5.61
CA THR A 377 -6.77 12.75 4.16
C THR A 377 -5.95 13.79 3.38
N ARG A 378 -5.84 15.02 3.91
CA ARG A 378 -5.13 16.17 3.34
C ARG A 378 -3.68 16.28 3.86
N ARG A 379 -3.38 15.76 5.05
CA ARG A 379 -2.04 15.83 5.69
C ARG A 379 -1.14 14.62 5.32
N ARG A 380 -0.71 14.55 4.06
CA ARG A 380 0.09 13.44 3.46
C ARG A 380 1.16 12.82 4.37
N LYS A 381 2.06 13.63 4.97
CA LYS A 381 3.17 13.11 5.82
C LYS A 381 2.66 12.39 7.06
N VAL A 382 1.62 12.92 7.71
CA VAL A 382 0.98 12.29 8.87
C VAL A 382 0.33 10.97 8.43
N TRP A 383 -0.40 11.00 7.31
CA TRP A 383 -1.06 9.81 6.78
C TRP A 383 -0.07 8.69 6.43
N GLU A 384 1.03 9.01 5.77
CA GLU A 384 2.12 8.06 5.47
C GLU A 384 2.67 7.40 6.75
N ARG A 385 2.80 8.14 7.85
CA ARG A 385 3.22 7.55 9.14
C ARG A 385 2.12 6.74 9.83
N VAL A 386 0.85 7.11 9.72
CA VAL A 386 -0.26 6.27 10.24
C VAL A 386 -0.33 4.95 9.47
N ILE A 387 -0.11 4.95 8.15
CA ILE A 387 -0.03 3.73 7.33
C ILE A 387 1.12 2.82 7.80
N ASP A 388 2.30 3.37 8.09
CA ASP A 388 3.43 2.57 8.56
C ASP A 388 3.16 1.97 9.95
N ASN A 389 2.64 2.75 10.91
CA ASN A 389 2.21 2.24 12.23
C ASN A 389 1.14 1.12 12.11
N LEU A 390 0.15 1.32 11.25
CA LEU A 390 -0.90 0.35 10.93
C LEU A 390 -0.31 -0.96 10.38
N ARG A 391 0.62 -0.86 9.43
CA ARG A 391 1.29 -2.04 8.85
C ARG A 391 2.15 -2.79 9.87
N GLU A 392 2.77 -2.09 10.81
CA GLU A 392 3.62 -2.70 11.85
C GLU A 392 2.81 -3.32 13.02
N GLY A 393 1.58 -2.88 13.28
CA GLY A 393 0.67 -3.57 14.20
C GLY A 393 -0.42 -2.73 14.88
N ALA A 394 -0.40 -1.41 14.73
CA ALA A 394 -1.37 -0.53 15.39
C ALA A 394 -2.81 -0.77 14.92
N THR A 395 -3.77 -0.43 15.78
CA THR A 395 -5.19 -0.37 15.40
C THR A 395 -5.56 1.07 15.06
N VAL A 396 -5.88 1.35 13.80
CA VAL A 396 -6.36 2.65 13.33
C VAL A 396 -7.88 2.62 13.27
N VAL A 397 -8.54 3.50 14.04
CA VAL A 397 -10.00 3.62 14.07
C VAL A 397 -10.40 4.97 13.46
N LEU A 398 -11.15 4.92 12.36
CA LEU A 398 -11.75 6.08 11.70
C LEU A 398 -13.15 6.27 12.29
N ALA A 399 -13.37 7.37 13.00
CA ALA A 399 -14.62 7.67 13.70
C ALA A 399 -14.80 9.19 13.88
N GLY A 400 -15.68 9.62 14.78
CA GLY A 400 -15.90 11.04 15.05
C GLY A 400 -16.45 11.77 13.82
N SER A 401 -15.90 12.93 13.51
CA SER A 401 -16.25 13.71 12.32
C SER A 401 -15.51 13.28 11.04
N PHE A 402 -14.71 12.20 11.04
CA PHE A 402 -14.04 11.72 9.81
C PHE A 402 -15.05 11.48 8.68
N SER A 403 -16.16 10.81 8.98
CA SER A 403 -17.26 10.47 8.07
C SER A 403 -18.01 11.70 7.53
N SER A 404 -17.98 12.85 8.21
CA SER A 404 -18.65 14.09 7.81
C SER A 404 -17.73 15.14 7.16
N MET A 405 -16.40 14.98 7.26
CA MET A 405 -15.38 15.96 6.84
C MET A 405 -14.52 15.55 5.63
N VAL A 406 -14.85 14.43 4.98
CA VAL A 406 -14.20 13.97 3.74
C VAL A 406 -15.18 13.96 2.57
N ASN A 407 -14.73 14.45 1.41
CA ASN A 407 -15.50 14.32 0.17
C ASN A 407 -15.25 12.96 -0.52
N GLN A 408 -16.07 12.61 -1.50
CA GLN A 408 -15.99 11.32 -2.20
C GLN A 408 -14.64 11.05 -2.86
N GLY A 409 -13.94 12.07 -3.35
CA GLY A 409 -12.58 11.92 -3.88
C GLY A 409 -11.57 11.61 -2.78
N GLU A 410 -11.63 12.31 -1.65
CA GLU A 410 -10.79 12.05 -0.47
C GLU A 410 -11.04 10.66 0.12
N PHE A 411 -12.31 10.30 0.37
CA PHE A 411 -12.72 8.99 0.88
C PHE A 411 -12.21 7.86 -0.02
N ASN A 412 -12.51 7.93 -1.32
CA ASN A 412 -12.11 6.89 -2.27
C ASN A 412 -10.57 6.79 -2.40
N ARG A 413 -9.84 7.91 -2.44
CA ARG A 413 -8.36 7.90 -2.50
C ARG A 413 -7.73 7.35 -1.21
N PHE A 414 -8.29 7.68 -0.04
CA PHE A 414 -7.80 7.24 1.26
C PHE A 414 -7.74 5.71 1.35
N PHE A 415 -8.86 5.02 1.07
CA PHE A 415 -8.90 3.57 1.08
C PHE A 415 -8.15 2.94 -0.11
N THR A 416 -8.17 3.57 -1.30
CA THR A 416 -7.38 3.10 -2.45
C THR A 416 -5.87 3.10 -2.15
N ARG A 417 -5.35 4.04 -1.35
CA ARG A 417 -3.94 4.05 -0.92
C ARG A 417 -3.59 2.92 0.07
N LEU A 418 -4.59 2.45 0.82
CA LEU A 418 -4.51 1.20 1.60
C LEU A 418 -4.76 -0.05 0.75
N GLY A 419 -5.05 0.09 -0.55
CA GLY A 419 -5.43 -0.98 -1.47
C GLY A 419 -6.90 -1.41 -1.42
N LEU A 420 -7.57 -1.15 -0.30
CA LEU A 420 -8.94 -1.60 -0.06
C LEU A 420 -9.88 -1.11 -1.18
N PRO A 421 -10.75 -1.97 -1.73
CA PRO A 421 -11.68 -1.63 -2.82
C PRO A 421 -12.80 -0.70 -2.37
N TRP A 422 -12.77 -0.29 -1.11
CA TRP A 422 -13.80 0.47 -0.42
C TRP A 422 -14.08 1.80 -1.13
N ARG A 423 -15.35 2.15 -1.15
CA ARG A 423 -15.88 3.38 -1.77
C ARG A 423 -16.87 4.04 -0.84
N GLN A 424 -17.05 5.35 -0.99
CA GLN A 424 -18.15 6.04 -0.30
C GLN A 424 -19.49 5.45 -0.79
N GLY A 425 -20.27 4.92 0.15
CA GLY A 425 -21.61 4.39 -0.08
C GLY A 425 -22.69 5.45 0.14
N SER A 426 -23.87 5.01 0.58
CA SER A 426 -25.00 5.89 0.90
C SER A 426 -24.73 6.80 2.11
N TYR A 427 -25.53 7.87 2.25
CA TYR A 427 -25.59 8.68 3.47
C TYR A 427 -27.04 8.80 3.93
N HIS A 428 -27.41 8.07 4.99
CA HIS A 428 -28.78 8.06 5.51
C HIS A 428 -28.82 7.68 7.00
N ARG A 429 -30.03 7.70 7.59
CA ARG A 429 -30.29 7.07 8.89
C ARG A 429 -30.88 5.69 8.67
N ALA A 430 -30.32 4.70 9.35
CA ALA A 430 -30.70 3.30 9.25
C ALA A 430 -30.62 2.61 10.63
N THR A 431 -31.41 1.55 10.80
CA THR A 431 -31.16 0.57 11.87
C THR A 431 -30.18 -0.46 11.33
N VAL A 432 -28.97 -0.49 11.90
CA VAL A 432 -27.93 -1.42 11.49
C VAL A 432 -27.88 -2.62 12.43
N THR A 433 -27.65 -3.81 11.86
CA THR A 433 -27.62 -5.08 12.61
C THR A 433 -26.20 -5.65 12.63
N LEU A 434 -25.79 -6.18 13.78
CA LEU A 434 -24.49 -6.81 13.99
C LEU A 434 -24.40 -8.14 13.24
N ARG A 435 -23.51 -8.23 12.25
CA ARG A 435 -23.14 -9.49 11.59
C ARG A 435 -22.27 -10.31 12.55
N ARG A 436 -22.90 -11.08 13.44
CA ARG A 436 -22.24 -11.89 14.49
C ARG A 436 -21.13 -12.83 13.99
N ASN A 437 -21.14 -13.21 12.72
CA ASN A 437 -20.10 -14.05 12.10
C ASN A 437 -18.84 -13.28 11.66
N ALA A 438 -18.90 -11.94 11.58
CA ALA A 438 -17.76 -11.06 11.27
C ALA A 438 -16.99 -10.62 12.54
N VAL A 439 -17.48 -10.97 13.74
CA VAL A 439 -16.88 -10.64 15.04
C VAL A 439 -16.62 -11.91 15.86
N GLY A 440 -15.61 -11.88 16.72
CA GLY A 440 -15.39 -12.96 17.68
C GLY A 440 -16.55 -13.06 18.69
N CYS A 441 -16.90 -14.28 19.11
CA CYS A 441 -18.04 -14.54 19.99
C CYS A 441 -18.04 -13.72 21.31
N HIS A 442 -16.85 -13.42 21.83
CA HIS A 442 -16.63 -12.57 23.01
C HIS A 442 -17.04 -11.10 22.81
N LEU A 443 -16.93 -10.57 21.59
CA LEU A 443 -17.46 -9.24 21.24
C LEU A 443 -18.94 -9.32 20.86
N ALA A 444 -19.36 -10.40 20.20
CA ALA A 444 -20.74 -10.62 19.74
C ALA A 444 -21.80 -10.69 20.87
N SER A 445 -21.37 -10.87 22.12
CA SER A 445 -22.20 -10.87 23.33
C SER A 445 -22.20 -9.54 24.09
N ARG A 446 -21.37 -8.57 23.69
CA ARG A 446 -21.17 -7.26 24.35
C ARG A 446 -21.60 -6.08 23.48
N LEU A 447 -21.40 -6.24 22.17
CA LEU A 447 -21.86 -5.30 21.15
C LEU A 447 -23.40 -5.36 21.02
N PRO A 448 -24.08 -4.21 20.78
CA PRO A 448 -25.53 -4.19 20.55
C PRO A 448 -25.90 -5.05 19.33
N SER A 449 -26.98 -5.82 19.43
CA SER A 449 -27.43 -6.69 18.32
C SER A 449 -27.92 -5.88 17.11
N ALA A 450 -28.56 -4.74 17.36
CA ALA A 450 -28.86 -3.72 16.36
C ALA A 450 -29.02 -2.35 17.04
N TYR A 451 -28.79 -1.26 16.31
CA TYR A 451 -29.07 0.10 16.77
C TYR A 451 -29.32 1.06 15.58
N SER A 452 -29.99 2.18 15.84
CA SER A 452 -30.17 3.27 14.85
C SER A 452 -28.96 4.19 14.87
N GLN A 453 -28.47 4.59 13.70
CA GLN A 453 -27.48 5.67 13.54
C GLN A 453 -27.74 6.46 12.26
N LYS A 454 -27.28 7.72 12.22
CA LYS A 454 -27.13 8.45 10.95
C LYS A 454 -25.68 8.31 10.49
N ALA A 455 -25.47 7.67 9.34
CA ALA A 455 -24.13 7.27 8.93
C ALA A 455 -23.85 7.55 7.45
N LEU A 456 -22.56 7.73 7.16
CA LEU A 456 -22.00 7.48 5.85
C LEU A 456 -21.62 6.00 5.77
N PHE A 457 -22.18 5.27 4.82
CA PHE A 457 -21.85 3.88 4.59
C PHE A 457 -20.58 3.76 3.76
N VAL A 458 -19.86 2.65 3.93
CA VAL A 458 -18.74 2.24 3.07
C VAL A 458 -19.17 1.06 2.21
N ALA A 459 -19.10 1.24 0.89
CA ALA A 459 -19.44 0.24 -0.12
C ALA A 459 -18.21 -0.59 -0.53
N ASN A 460 -18.45 -1.73 -1.18
CA ASN A 460 -17.44 -2.74 -1.57
C ASN A 460 -16.71 -3.37 -0.37
N VAL A 461 -17.42 -3.58 0.74
CA VAL A 461 -16.87 -4.27 1.92
C VAL A 461 -17.19 -5.76 1.83
N ASP A 462 -16.18 -6.62 1.96
CA ASP A 462 -16.38 -8.06 2.03
C ASP A 462 -17.30 -8.46 3.21
N LYS A 463 -18.03 -9.55 3.08
CA LYS A 463 -19.01 -9.99 4.08
C LYS A 463 -18.40 -10.42 5.42
N SER A 464 -17.10 -10.77 5.46
CA SER A 464 -16.35 -11.01 6.71
C SER A 464 -15.75 -9.73 7.31
N ALA A 465 -15.64 -8.65 6.53
CA ALA A 465 -15.17 -7.34 6.94
C ALA A 465 -16.29 -6.43 7.48
N ALA A 466 -17.53 -6.61 6.99
CA ALA A 466 -18.69 -5.82 7.40
C ALA A 466 -19.21 -6.23 8.78
N TRP A 467 -19.02 -5.39 9.81
CA TRP A 467 -19.51 -5.64 11.17
C TRP A 467 -20.98 -5.25 11.34
N TYR A 468 -21.38 -4.07 10.85
CA TYR A 468 -22.76 -3.59 10.94
C TYR A 468 -23.30 -3.14 9.59
N THR A 469 -24.46 -3.66 9.23
CA THR A 469 -25.14 -3.41 7.94
C THR A 469 -26.63 -3.29 8.15
N GLU A 470 -27.31 -2.49 7.31
CA GLU A 470 -28.78 -2.40 7.32
C GLU A 470 -29.45 -3.73 6.92
N ALA A 471 -28.85 -4.51 6.02
CA ALA A 471 -29.30 -5.84 5.64
C ALA A 471 -28.15 -6.85 5.48
N GLU A 472 -28.41 -8.14 5.75
CA GLU A 472 -27.43 -9.24 5.56
C GLU A 472 -26.96 -9.41 4.11
N THR A 473 -27.80 -9.01 3.15
CA THR A 473 -27.50 -9.00 1.72
C THR A 473 -26.76 -7.74 1.25
N SER A 474 -26.61 -6.72 2.10
CA SER A 474 -25.96 -5.47 1.72
C SER A 474 -24.47 -5.66 1.38
N ASN A 475 -24.03 -4.94 0.35
CA ASN A 475 -22.62 -4.79 -0.07
C ASN A 475 -21.96 -3.52 0.52
N GLU A 476 -22.69 -2.78 1.36
CA GLU A 476 -22.20 -1.64 2.12
C GLU A 476 -22.47 -1.77 3.62
N ALA A 477 -21.60 -1.15 4.43
CA ALA A 477 -21.60 -1.26 5.88
C ALA A 477 -21.45 0.12 6.55
N ALA A 478 -22.12 0.31 7.69
CA ALA A 478 -21.89 1.47 8.55
C ALA A 478 -20.68 1.27 9.47
N VAL A 479 -20.30 0.01 9.71
CA VAL A 479 -19.10 -0.34 10.47
C VAL A 479 -18.35 -1.45 9.73
N ALA A 480 -17.06 -1.21 9.44
CA ALA A 480 -16.22 -2.13 8.68
C ALA A 480 -14.83 -2.31 9.30
N PHE A 481 -14.23 -3.47 9.03
CA PHE A 481 -12.93 -3.88 9.52
C PHE A 481 -12.07 -4.43 8.38
N ALA A 482 -10.79 -4.03 8.31
CA ALA A 482 -9.80 -4.61 7.40
C ALA A 482 -8.49 -4.88 8.14
N LYS A 483 -7.83 -6.01 7.82
CA LYS A 483 -6.45 -6.26 8.26
C LYS A 483 -5.49 -5.66 7.22
N VAL A 484 -4.66 -4.72 7.65
CA VAL A 484 -3.65 -4.06 6.79
C VAL A 484 -2.28 -4.29 7.40
N GLY A 485 -1.43 -5.09 6.73
CA GLY A 485 -0.18 -5.58 7.30
C GLY A 485 -0.42 -6.43 8.56
N SER A 486 0.26 -6.12 9.66
CA SER A 486 0.04 -6.75 10.97
C SER A 486 -1.15 -6.17 11.74
N GLY A 487 -1.48 -4.89 11.52
CA GLY A 487 -2.49 -4.16 12.28
C GLY A 487 -3.90 -4.22 11.71
N ARG A 488 -4.74 -3.28 12.17
CA ARG A 488 -6.19 -3.29 12.01
C ARG A 488 -6.70 -1.92 11.61
N LEU A 489 -7.36 -1.82 10.46
CA LEU A 489 -8.12 -0.64 10.07
C LEU A 489 -9.59 -0.87 10.43
N CYS A 490 -10.17 0.08 11.14
CA CYS A 490 -11.55 0.08 11.57
C CYS A 490 -12.23 1.35 11.05
N TYR A 491 -13.47 1.25 10.57
CA TYR A 491 -14.29 2.38 10.13
C TYR A 491 -15.64 2.35 10.85
N VAL A 492 -16.05 3.50 11.38
CA VAL A 492 -17.39 3.78 11.92
C VAL A 492 -17.94 4.99 11.17
N GLY A 493 -19.05 4.79 10.47
CA GLY A 493 -19.64 5.76 9.56
C GLY A 493 -20.57 6.79 10.21
N ASP A 494 -20.92 6.61 11.48
CA ASP A 494 -21.75 7.53 12.26
C ASP A 494 -21.23 8.98 12.18
N VAL A 495 -22.14 9.95 12.18
CA VAL A 495 -21.84 11.40 12.20
C VAL A 495 -22.46 12.13 13.40
N ASN A 496 -23.16 11.42 14.28
CA ASN A 496 -23.94 11.99 15.39
C ASN A 496 -23.43 11.63 16.79
N GLY A 497 -22.64 10.57 16.96
CA GLY A 497 -22.22 10.07 18.28
C GLY A 497 -23.32 9.25 18.98
N GLU A 498 -23.95 8.31 18.25
CA GLU A 498 -25.06 7.52 18.77
C GLU A 498 -24.53 6.40 19.70
N GLU A 499 -25.15 6.14 20.85
CA GLU A 499 -24.60 5.28 21.94
C GLU A 499 -24.11 3.89 21.49
N GLY A 500 -24.76 3.28 20.49
CA GLY A 500 -24.34 2.01 19.91
C GLY A 500 -23.00 2.08 19.16
N SER A 501 -22.68 3.24 18.57
CA SER A 501 -21.39 3.53 17.93
C SER A 501 -20.27 3.68 18.96
N ASP A 502 -20.54 4.29 20.11
CA ASP A 502 -19.56 4.40 21.20
C ASP A 502 -19.10 3.02 21.68
N ALA A 503 -20.06 2.10 21.87
CA ALA A 503 -19.76 0.70 22.22
C ALA A 503 -18.92 0.00 21.14
N VAL A 504 -19.12 0.32 19.86
CA VAL A 504 -18.32 -0.18 18.73
C VAL A 504 -16.89 0.37 18.76
N VAL A 505 -16.72 1.69 18.92
CA VAL A 505 -15.38 2.30 19.01
C VAL A 505 -14.62 1.77 20.23
N LEU A 506 -15.28 1.63 21.39
CA LEU A 506 -14.68 0.98 22.56
C LEU A 506 -14.25 -0.46 22.28
N ALA A 507 -15.03 -1.26 21.55
CA ALA A 507 -14.65 -2.61 21.16
C ALA A 507 -13.44 -2.61 20.21
N MET A 508 -13.39 -1.68 19.25
CA MET A 508 -12.29 -1.53 18.30
C MET A 508 -10.98 -1.09 18.98
N CYS A 509 -11.07 -0.17 19.96
CA CYS A 509 -9.96 0.22 20.83
C CYS A 509 -9.59 -0.85 21.89
N GLY A 510 -10.32 -1.97 21.97
CA GLY A 510 -10.08 -3.07 22.91
C GLY A 510 -10.61 -2.86 24.34
N LEU A 511 -11.34 -1.76 24.59
CA LEU A 511 -11.77 -1.27 25.91
C LEU A 511 -13.16 -1.79 26.37
N LEU A 512 -13.87 -2.54 25.52
CA LEU A 512 -15.19 -3.10 25.83
C LEU A 512 -15.06 -4.39 26.68
N HIS A 513 -14.82 -4.20 27.98
CA HIS A 513 -14.49 -5.23 28.98
C HIS A 513 -15.67 -5.96 29.61
#